data_AF-A0A3B0WXG6-F1
#
_entry.id   AF-A0A3B0WXG6-F1
#
_cell.length_a   1.000
_cell.length_b   1.000
_cell.length_c   1.000
_cell.angle_alpha   90.00
_cell.angle_beta   90.00
_cell.angle_gamma   90.00
#
_symmetry.space_group_name_H-M   'P 1'
#
loop_
_entity.id
_entity.type
_entity.pdbx_description
1 polymer ?
#
loop_
_entity_poly.entity_id
_entity_poly.type
_entity_poly.pdbx_seq_one_letter_code
_entity_poly.pdbx_strand_id
1 'polypeptide(L)'
;MNKQKLLLTAVLLSLSTGAFASSWSCRHNDNVREIHVEQSTSAPVPCSVVYRKLTEGVEDEVLWTAENDAGYCEDRAQGLVEKQTAWGWTCVETLSEKNSDDETLADETAAESVSSEPEPAPAAEETQAIPAPTTEAKQAVETTDTAAGN
;
A
#
# COMPACT_ATOMS: atom_id res chain seq x y z
N MET A 1 57.84 24.93 -33.77
CA MET A 1 57.57 23.62 -33.12
C MET A 1 56.81 23.87 -31.84
N ASN A 2 55.47 23.93 -31.87
CA ASN A 2 54.69 24.15 -30.64
C ASN A 2 53.71 22.99 -30.47
N LYS A 3 54.14 22.01 -29.67
CA LYS A 3 53.35 20.86 -29.22
C LYS A 3 52.46 21.31 -28.05
N GLN A 4 51.36 21.99 -28.34
CA GLN A 4 50.37 22.27 -27.29
C GLN A 4 49.46 21.06 -27.15
N LYS A 5 49.76 20.31 -26.09
CA LYS A 5 49.14 19.05 -25.73
C LYS A 5 47.63 19.21 -25.59
N LEU A 6 46.94 18.33 -26.29
CA LEU A 6 45.62 17.79 -26.04
C LEU A 6 45.25 17.84 -24.54
N LEU A 7 44.24 18.63 -24.19
CA LEU A 7 43.48 18.47 -22.95
C LEU A 7 42.03 18.20 -23.36
N LEU A 8 41.72 16.91 -23.59
CA LEU A 8 40.33 16.42 -23.60
C LEU A 8 39.84 16.45 -22.15
N THR A 9 39.10 17.49 -21.77
CA THR A 9 38.26 17.48 -20.58
C THR A 9 37.05 16.59 -20.86
N ALA A 10 37.16 15.31 -20.51
CA ALA A 10 36.03 14.39 -20.44
C ALA A 10 35.16 14.79 -19.24
N VAL A 11 34.04 15.44 -19.50
CA VAL A 11 32.99 15.67 -18.50
C VAL A 11 32.26 14.34 -18.31
N LEU A 12 32.69 13.59 -17.29
CA LEU A 12 31.99 12.40 -16.81
C LEU A 12 30.71 12.85 -16.10
N LEU A 13 29.57 12.91 -16.80
CA LEU A 13 28.26 12.98 -16.15
C LEU A 13 28.02 11.65 -15.44
N SER A 14 28.09 11.67 -14.11
CA SER A 14 27.66 10.56 -13.26
C SER A 14 26.15 10.39 -13.41
N LEU A 15 25.70 9.36 -14.12
CA LEU A 15 24.29 8.95 -14.06
C LEU A 15 24.07 8.27 -12.70
N SER A 16 23.47 8.99 -11.76
CA SER A 16 22.98 8.41 -10.51
C SER A 16 21.82 7.47 -10.83
N THR A 17 22.05 6.16 -10.85
CA THR A 17 20.97 5.18 -10.78
C THR A 17 20.40 5.20 -9.37
N GLY A 18 19.28 5.90 -9.19
CA GLY A 18 18.49 5.83 -7.96
C GLY A 18 17.73 4.51 -7.94
N ALA A 19 17.79 3.79 -6.81
CA ALA A 19 16.83 2.75 -6.51
C ALA A 19 15.55 3.45 -6.06
N PHE A 20 14.47 3.30 -6.81
CA PHE A 20 13.17 3.87 -6.45
C PHE A 20 12.41 2.87 -5.59
N ALA A 21 11.82 3.34 -4.49
CA ALA A 21 10.86 2.54 -3.76
C ALA A 21 9.64 2.25 -4.64
N SER A 22 9.01 1.11 -4.43
CA SER A 22 7.74 0.74 -5.07
C SER A 22 6.56 0.85 -4.12
N SER A 23 6.78 1.29 -2.88
CA SER A 23 5.72 1.49 -1.90
C SER A 23 6.05 2.61 -0.92
N TRP A 24 5.01 3.29 -0.43
CA TRP A 24 5.11 4.37 0.55
C TRP A 24 3.99 4.28 1.58
N SER A 25 4.32 4.57 2.83
CA SER A 25 3.36 4.77 3.92
C SER A 25 3.30 6.25 4.29
N CYS A 26 2.11 6.85 4.16
CA CYS A 26 1.84 8.24 4.46
C CYS A 26 0.96 8.35 5.71
N ARG A 27 1.40 9.11 6.71
CA ARG A 27 0.68 9.33 7.96
C ARG A 27 0.31 10.79 8.17
N HIS A 28 -0.91 11.04 8.64
CA HIS A 28 -1.37 12.36 9.08
C HIS A 28 -2.37 12.19 10.24
N ASN A 29 -1.96 12.63 11.44
CA ASN A 29 -2.63 12.32 12.70
C ASN A 29 -2.81 10.80 12.86
N ASP A 30 -4.04 10.35 13.09
CA ASP A 30 -4.39 8.93 13.22
C ASP A 30 -4.61 8.23 11.87
N ASN A 31 -4.55 8.97 10.75
CA ASN A 31 -4.78 8.38 9.44
C ASN A 31 -3.50 7.81 8.82
N VAL A 32 -3.65 6.64 8.19
CA VAL A 32 -2.59 5.96 7.43
C VAL A 32 -3.09 5.66 6.04
N ARG A 33 -2.29 6.04 5.04
CA ARG A 33 -2.52 5.75 3.63
C ARG A 33 -1.30 5.09 3.05
N GLU A 34 -1.50 4.17 2.12
CA GLU A 34 -0.41 3.53 1.40
C GLU A 34 -0.54 3.74 -0.10
N ILE A 35 0.60 3.92 -0.75
CA ILE A 35 0.71 4.05 -2.21
C ILE A 35 1.64 2.91 -2.64
N HIS A 36 1.16 2.06 -3.54
CA HIS A 36 1.91 0.90 -4.02
C HIS A 36 1.97 0.90 -5.55
N VAL A 37 3.13 0.60 -6.10
CA VAL A 37 3.31 0.24 -7.51
C VAL A 37 3.33 -1.28 -7.59
N GLU A 38 2.27 -1.85 -8.16
CA GLU A 38 2.09 -3.30 -8.32
C GLU A 38 2.38 -3.72 -9.76
N GLN A 39 3.10 -4.84 -9.92
CA GLN A 39 3.44 -5.45 -11.20
C GLN A 39 2.97 -6.91 -11.15
N SER A 40 2.36 -7.40 -12.23
CA SER A 40 1.89 -8.80 -12.32
C SER A 40 3.00 -9.79 -12.68
N THR A 41 4.18 -9.27 -13.06
CA THR A 41 5.35 -10.07 -13.44
C THR A 41 6.62 -9.46 -12.85
N SER A 42 7.78 -10.08 -13.12
CA SER A 42 9.08 -9.48 -12.82
C SER A 42 9.46 -8.33 -13.78
N ALA A 43 8.70 -8.13 -14.87
CA ALA A 43 8.87 -7.01 -15.78
C ALA A 43 8.18 -5.75 -15.23
N PRO A 44 8.65 -4.54 -15.60
CA PRO A 44 8.09 -3.28 -15.11
C PRO A 44 6.68 -3.00 -15.65
N VAL A 45 6.23 -3.72 -16.68
CA VAL A 45 4.87 -3.63 -17.23
C VAL A 45 4.27 -5.02 -17.43
N PRO A 46 2.93 -5.16 -17.37
CA PRO A 46 1.99 -4.12 -16.97
C PRO A 46 2.12 -3.75 -15.48
N CYS A 47 1.82 -2.49 -15.15
CA CYS A 47 1.89 -1.97 -13.80
C CYS A 47 0.59 -1.25 -13.40
N SER A 48 0.32 -1.18 -12.10
CA SER A 48 -0.76 -0.39 -11.52
C SER A 48 -0.31 0.36 -10.28
N VAL A 49 -0.93 1.52 -10.01
CA VAL A 49 -0.76 2.27 -8.76
C VAL A 49 -2.00 2.05 -7.89
N VAL A 50 -1.81 1.37 -6.76
CA VAL A 50 -2.86 1.07 -5.79
C VAL A 50 -2.74 2.02 -4.61
N TYR A 51 -3.86 2.61 -4.23
CA TYR A 51 -3.97 3.55 -3.13
C TYR A 51 -4.91 3.00 -2.05
N ARG A 52 -4.37 2.84 -0.85
CA ARG A 52 -5.07 2.25 0.29
C ARG A 52 -5.26 3.30 1.36
N LYS A 53 -6.46 3.41 1.93
CA LYS A 53 -6.75 4.30 3.07
C LYS A 53 -7.05 3.46 4.31
N LEU A 54 -6.01 2.85 4.86
CA LEU A 54 -6.08 1.78 5.86
C LEU A 54 -6.92 2.10 7.10
N THR A 55 -7.04 3.37 7.46
CA THR A 55 -7.75 3.84 8.66
C THR A 55 -9.08 4.51 8.39
N GLU A 56 -9.45 4.69 7.11
CA GLU A 56 -10.62 5.49 6.71
C GLU A 56 -11.85 4.62 6.40
N GLY A 57 -11.72 3.29 6.47
CA GLY A 57 -12.85 2.34 6.29
C GLY A 57 -13.41 2.33 4.87
N VAL A 58 -12.57 2.63 3.87
CA VAL A 58 -12.91 2.59 2.46
C VAL A 58 -12.08 1.55 1.74
N GLU A 59 -12.62 1.04 0.63
CA GLU A 59 -11.94 0.06 -0.22
C GLU A 59 -10.69 0.65 -0.89
N ASP A 60 -9.78 -0.24 -1.28
CA ASP A 60 -8.58 0.11 -2.05
C ASP A 60 -8.96 0.61 -3.45
N GLU A 61 -8.19 1.58 -3.95
CA GLU A 61 -8.42 2.21 -5.26
C GLU A 61 -7.24 1.97 -6.20
N VAL A 62 -7.50 1.42 -7.39
CA VAL A 62 -6.53 1.43 -8.50
C VAL A 62 -6.66 2.77 -9.22
N LEU A 63 -5.66 3.64 -9.04
CA LEU A 63 -5.71 5.00 -9.59
C LEU A 63 -5.21 5.08 -11.03
N TRP A 64 -4.21 4.26 -11.36
CA TRP A 64 -3.54 4.28 -12.66
C TRP A 64 -3.06 2.87 -13.04
N THR A 65 -3.04 2.59 -14.35
CA THR A 65 -2.49 1.37 -14.93
C THR A 65 -1.74 1.73 -16.22
N ALA A 66 -0.66 1.01 -16.52
CA ALA A 66 0.03 1.08 -17.80
C ALA A 66 0.42 -0.31 -18.30
N GLU A 67 0.24 -0.51 -19.60
CA GLU A 67 0.53 -1.79 -20.27
C GLU A 67 1.91 -1.83 -20.91
N ASN A 68 2.45 -0.67 -21.31
CA ASN A 68 3.64 -0.60 -22.17
C ASN A 68 4.62 0.51 -21.79
N ASP A 69 4.33 1.26 -20.73
CA ASP A 69 5.18 2.36 -20.25
C ASP A 69 5.78 1.99 -18.89
N ALA A 70 7.07 1.65 -18.91
CA ALA A 70 7.82 1.14 -17.76
C ALA A 70 8.18 2.20 -16.72
N GLY A 71 7.91 3.49 -16.95
CA GLY A 71 8.09 4.55 -15.95
C GLY A 71 6.78 5.19 -15.47
N TYR A 72 5.67 4.88 -16.13
CA TYR A 72 4.41 5.58 -15.90
C TYR A 72 3.89 5.41 -14.47
N CYS A 73 3.93 4.20 -13.91
CA CYS A 73 3.40 3.96 -12.57
C CYS A 73 4.29 4.57 -11.48
N GLU A 74 5.62 4.50 -11.66
CA GLU A 74 6.58 5.14 -10.76
C GLU A 74 6.38 6.66 -10.71
N ASP A 75 6.32 7.32 -11.86
CA ASP A 75 6.11 8.77 -11.96
C ASP A 75 4.77 9.20 -11.32
N ARG A 76 3.71 8.40 -11.52
CA ARG A 76 2.39 8.65 -10.93
C ARG A 76 2.38 8.46 -9.42
N ALA A 77 3.01 7.40 -8.92
CA ALA A 77 3.11 7.13 -7.50
C ALA A 77 3.91 8.24 -6.78
N GLN A 78 5.06 8.63 -7.34
CA GLN A 78 5.87 9.72 -6.78
C GLN A 78 5.10 11.05 -6.80
N GLY A 79 4.40 11.37 -7.90
CA GLY A 79 3.53 12.55 -7.95
C GLY A 79 2.38 12.52 -6.94
N LEU A 80 1.90 11.34 -6.54
CA LEU A 80 0.90 11.21 -5.47
C LEU A 80 1.53 11.40 -4.08
N VAL A 81 2.73 10.86 -3.83
CA VAL A 81 3.50 11.09 -2.60
C VAL A 81 3.77 12.58 -2.41
N GLU A 82 4.17 13.28 -3.46
CA GLU A 82 4.39 14.74 -3.44
C GLU A 82 3.12 15.51 -3.09
N LYS A 83 1.97 15.13 -3.66
CA LYS A 83 0.67 15.73 -3.32
C LYS A 83 0.28 15.48 -1.87
N GLN A 84 0.41 14.25 -1.39
CA GLN A 84 0.16 13.89 0.01
C GLN A 84 1.02 14.75 0.94
N THR A 85 2.30 14.88 0.63
CA THR A 85 3.24 15.73 1.39
C THR A 85 2.83 17.20 1.36
N ALA A 86 2.44 17.72 0.19
CA ALA A 86 1.94 19.09 0.05
C ALA A 86 0.64 19.33 0.83
N TRP A 87 -0.14 18.29 1.11
CA TRP A 87 -1.33 18.31 1.96
C TRP A 87 -1.04 18.08 3.45
N GLY A 88 0.23 18.04 3.86
CA GLY A 88 0.63 17.91 5.26
C GLY A 88 0.78 16.47 5.75
N TRP A 89 0.84 15.49 4.86
CA TRP A 89 1.14 14.11 5.22
C TRP A 89 2.65 13.90 5.30
N THR A 90 3.08 13.06 6.24
CA THR A 90 4.47 12.58 6.28
C THR A 90 4.51 11.22 5.59
N CYS A 91 5.18 11.14 4.45
CA CYS A 91 5.35 9.90 3.71
C CYS A 91 6.77 9.34 3.87
N VAL A 92 6.87 8.03 4.05
CA VAL A 92 8.14 7.29 4.09
C VAL A 92 8.10 6.17 3.07
N GLU A 93 9.23 5.94 2.41
CA GLU A 93 9.40 4.77 1.56
C GLU A 93 9.33 3.50 2.41
N THR A 94 8.59 2.51 1.90
CA THR A 94 8.52 1.17 2.48
C THR A 94 9.10 0.17 1.50
N LEU A 95 9.80 -0.84 2.02
CA LEU A 95 10.23 -1.95 1.19
C LEU A 95 9.01 -2.82 0.92
N SER A 96 8.62 -2.92 -0.35
CA SER A 96 7.64 -3.91 -0.76
C SER A 96 8.36 -5.25 -0.78
N GLU A 97 8.22 -6.03 0.28
CA GLU A 97 8.67 -7.42 0.28
C GLU A 97 7.82 -8.18 -0.73
N LYS A 98 8.29 -8.27 -1.99
CA LYS A 98 7.76 -9.23 -2.95
C LYS A 98 8.07 -10.60 -2.38
N ASN A 99 7.12 -11.20 -1.66
CA ASN A 99 7.18 -12.61 -1.25
C ASN A 99 7.49 -13.44 -2.49
N SER A 100 8.76 -13.81 -2.63
CA SER A 100 9.19 -14.84 -3.56
C SER A 100 8.93 -16.13 -2.83
N ASP A 101 7.69 -16.63 -2.94
CA ASP A 101 7.36 -18.00 -2.56
C ASP A 101 8.02 -18.95 -3.58
N ASP A 102 9.34 -19.12 -3.46
CA ASP A 102 10.09 -20.28 -3.95
C ASP A 102 10.43 -21.14 -2.72
N GLU A 103 9.41 -21.74 -2.14
CA GLU A 103 9.59 -22.89 -1.26
C GLU A 103 8.57 -23.96 -1.65
N THR A 104 8.92 -24.71 -2.70
CA THR A 104 8.28 -25.98 -3.03
C THR A 104 9.35 -27.06 -3.08
N LEU A 105 9.45 -27.87 -2.02
CA LEU A 105 8.90 -29.22 -1.98
C LEU A 105 9.42 -30.00 -0.77
N ALA A 106 8.47 -30.70 -0.16
CA ALA A 106 8.60 -31.65 0.93
C ALA A 106 9.63 -32.77 0.67
N ASP A 107 10.18 -33.32 1.76
CA ASP A 107 10.29 -34.78 1.88
C ASP A 107 10.20 -35.23 3.34
N GLU A 108 9.45 -36.31 3.50
CA GLU A 108 8.97 -36.91 4.75
C GLU A 108 10.06 -37.72 5.46
N THR A 109 10.01 -37.79 6.79
CA THR A 109 10.27 -39.07 7.49
C THR A 109 9.44 -39.16 8.77
N ALA A 110 8.45 -40.05 8.73
CA ALA A 110 7.66 -40.59 9.85
C ALA A 110 8.57 -41.17 10.95
N ALA A 111 8.33 -41.08 12.25
CA ALA A 111 7.32 -41.71 13.13
C ALA A 111 7.98 -41.60 14.55
N GLU A 112 7.36 -41.53 15.72
CA GLU A 112 6.22 -42.25 16.27
C GLU A 112 5.96 -41.69 17.70
N SER A 113 4.68 -41.52 18.07
CA SER A 113 4.01 -41.88 19.35
C SER A 113 4.60 -41.37 20.71
N VAL A 114 3.86 -40.88 21.73
CA VAL A 114 2.68 -41.40 22.45
C VAL A 114 2.22 -40.37 23.51
N SER A 115 0.90 -40.22 23.65
CA SER A 115 0.07 -40.05 24.87
C SER A 115 0.41 -39.00 25.94
N SER A 116 -0.58 -38.14 26.28
CA SER A 116 -1.54 -38.41 27.38
C SER A 116 -2.55 -37.26 27.56
N GLU A 117 -3.84 -37.59 27.42
CA GLU A 117 -4.99 -36.88 27.98
C GLU A 117 -5.42 -37.66 29.25
N PRO A 118 -5.88 -37.03 30.35
CA PRO A 118 -7.27 -36.59 30.44
C PRO A 118 -7.56 -35.27 31.19
N GLU A 119 -8.65 -34.67 30.75
CA GLU A 119 -9.50 -33.65 31.39
C GLU A 119 -9.80 -33.92 32.88
N PRO A 120 -10.16 -32.88 33.67
CA PRO A 120 -11.61 -32.66 33.83
C PRO A 120 -12.06 -31.19 34.02
N ALA A 121 -13.21 -30.86 33.41
CA ALA A 121 -14.13 -29.82 33.87
C ALA A 121 -14.67 -30.10 35.30
N PRO A 122 -15.25 -29.10 36.02
CA PRO A 122 -16.67 -28.81 35.78
C PRO A 122 -17.12 -27.35 36.03
N ALA A 123 -18.28 -27.02 35.42
CA ALA A 123 -19.42 -26.25 35.97
C ALA A 123 -19.19 -24.83 36.56
N ALA A 124 -20.07 -23.83 36.45
CA ALA A 124 -21.36 -23.61 35.81
C ALA A 124 -21.66 -22.10 35.98
N GLU A 125 -22.46 -21.54 35.07
CA GLU A 125 -23.58 -20.60 35.33
C GLU A 125 -23.30 -19.21 35.96
N GLU A 126 -23.61 -18.11 35.23
CA GLU A 126 -24.68 -17.17 35.62
C GLU A 126 -24.94 -16.11 34.52
N THR A 127 -26.13 -16.20 33.92
CA THR A 127 -27.05 -15.12 33.51
C THR A 127 -26.65 -13.67 33.84
N GLN A 128 -26.70 -12.79 32.83
CA GLN A 128 -27.56 -11.58 32.91
C GLN A 128 -27.71 -10.88 31.55
N ALA A 129 -28.95 -10.91 31.07
CA ALA A 129 -29.49 -10.08 30.02
C ALA A 129 -29.96 -8.74 30.60
N ILE A 130 -29.54 -7.61 30.04
CA ILE A 130 -30.34 -6.37 30.09
C ILE A 130 -30.03 -5.47 28.86
N PRO A 131 -30.91 -4.52 28.49
CA PRO A 131 -31.55 -4.48 27.17
C PRO A 131 -31.12 -3.27 26.33
N ALA A 132 -31.59 -3.26 25.09
CA ALA A 132 -31.51 -2.11 24.19
C ALA A 132 -32.22 -0.87 24.75
N PRO A 133 -31.70 0.34 24.49
CA PRO A 133 -32.51 1.53 24.36
C PRO A 133 -32.69 1.91 22.87
N THR A 134 -33.94 1.85 22.45
CA THR A 134 -34.53 2.52 21.29
C THR A 134 -34.51 4.04 21.51
N THR A 135 -34.06 4.85 20.54
CA THR A 135 -34.52 6.24 20.23
C THR A 135 -33.81 6.64 18.92
N GLU A 136 -34.43 6.58 17.73
CA GLU A 136 -35.41 7.48 17.12
C GLU A 136 -34.91 8.91 16.79
N ALA A 137 -35.03 9.26 15.50
CA ALA A 137 -35.06 10.57 14.85
C ALA A 137 -33.77 11.39 14.69
N LYS A 138 -33.30 11.55 13.43
CA LYS A 138 -33.62 12.74 12.62
C LYS A 138 -33.24 12.54 11.14
N GLN A 139 -34.24 12.31 10.29
CA GLN A 139 -34.12 12.52 8.85
C GLN A 139 -33.94 14.02 8.60
N ALA A 140 -32.83 14.39 7.97
CA ALA A 140 -32.68 15.69 7.34
C ALA A 140 -33.36 15.63 5.97
N VAL A 141 -34.22 16.61 5.77
CA VAL A 141 -35.09 16.82 4.64
C VAL A 141 -34.27 17.12 3.39
N GLU A 142 -34.56 16.37 2.33
CA GLU A 142 -34.24 16.72 0.95
C GLU A 142 -35.07 17.95 0.56
N THR A 143 -34.41 19.01 0.09
CA THR A 143 -35.08 20.05 -0.69
C THR A 143 -34.21 20.36 -1.89
N THR A 144 -34.66 19.82 -3.02
CA THR A 144 -34.32 20.25 -4.36
C THR A 144 -34.91 21.64 -4.60
N ASP A 145 -34.09 22.60 -5.03
CA ASP A 145 -34.60 23.73 -5.83
C ASP A 145 -33.52 24.28 -6.78
N THR A 146 -33.67 23.86 -8.03
CA THR A 146 -33.62 24.64 -9.28
C THR A 146 -33.30 26.14 -9.19
N ALA A 147 -32.30 26.58 -9.98
CA ALA A 147 -32.31 27.78 -10.85
C ALA A 147 -30.87 27.96 -11.41
N ALA A 148 -30.55 27.71 -12.68
CA ALA A 148 -30.91 28.48 -13.88
C ALA A 148 -30.76 30.00 -13.68
N GLY A 149 -29.68 30.60 -14.19
CA GLY A 149 -29.56 32.07 -14.19
C GLY A 149 -28.24 32.62 -14.73
N ASN A 150 -28.22 32.85 -16.05
CA ASN A 150 -27.41 33.78 -16.85
C ASN A 150 -25.93 33.46 -17.15
#